data_AF-A0A2G9Y166-F1
#
_entry.id   AF-A0A2G9Y166-F1
#
_cell.length_a   1.000
_cell.length_b   1.000
_cell.length_c   1.000
_cell.angle_alpha   90.00
_cell.angle_beta   90.00
_cell.angle_gamma   90.00
#
_symmetry.space_group_name_H-M   'P 1'
#
loop_
_entity.id
_entity.type
_entity.pdbx_description
1 polymer ?
#
loop_
_entity_poly.entity_id
_entity_poly.type
_entity_poly.pdbx_seq_one_letter_code
_entity_poly.pdbx_strand_id
1 'polypeptide(L)'
;MLKIRKIQKKSVGGEKGAEVKIVWFGHATFFAKLDNKTTILFDPYDKNACGSSFTYSDNFPKCDIVLISHNHRDHSFRDFKKKFGYQPVI
;
A
#
# COMPACT_ATOMS: atom_id res chain seq x y z
N MET A 1 4.15 6.76 28.84
CA MET A 1 3.40 7.45 27.76
C MET A 1 4.36 7.72 26.60
N LEU A 2 4.32 6.88 25.56
CA LEU A 2 5.25 6.97 24.42
C LEU A 2 4.87 8.17 23.53
N LYS A 3 5.77 9.15 23.38
CA LYS A 3 5.62 10.24 22.40
C LYS A 3 6.01 9.73 21.01
N ILE A 4 5.03 9.46 20.16
CA ILE A 4 5.25 9.20 18.73
C ILE A 4 5.73 10.52 18.09
N ARG A 5 7.01 10.61 17.73
CA ARG A 5 7.55 11.74 16.95
C ARG A 5 7.14 11.55 15.50
N LYS A 6 6.27 12.43 14.97
CA LYS A 6 6.05 12.55 13.53
C LYS A 6 7.35 12.99 12.87
N ILE A 7 8.04 12.07 12.22
CA ILE A 7 9.14 12.41 11.30
C ILE A 7 8.48 12.73 9.96
N GLN A 8 8.19 14.01 9.70
CA GLN A 8 7.94 14.47 8.33
C GLN A 8 9.30 14.75 7.70
N LYS A 9 9.77 13.85 6.83
CA LYS A 9 10.89 14.15 5.93
C LYS A 9 10.37 15.09 4.85
N LYS A 10 11.10 16.18 4.57
CA LYS A 10 10.89 17.05 3.40
C LYS A 10 10.65 16.17 2.17
N SER A 11 9.60 16.49 1.42
CA SER A 11 9.21 15.86 0.17
C SER A 11 10.44 15.53 -0.69
N VAL A 12 10.53 14.27 -1.13
CA VAL A 12 11.49 13.85 -2.15
C VAL A 12 10.93 14.40 -3.47
N GLY A 13 11.70 15.26 -4.14
CA GLY A 13 11.19 16.21 -5.14
C GLY A 13 10.52 15.56 -6.37
N GLY A 14 9.26 15.93 -6.59
CA GLY A 14 8.61 15.99 -7.90
C GLY A 14 8.55 17.45 -8.38
N GLU A 15 7.79 17.73 -9.44
CA GLU A 15 7.56 19.10 -9.91
C GLU A 15 7.10 20.01 -8.76
N LYS A 16 7.45 21.30 -8.86
CA LYS A 16 7.20 22.28 -7.79
C LYS A 16 5.69 22.35 -7.48
N GLY A 17 5.27 21.76 -6.36
CA GLY A 17 3.86 21.70 -5.96
C GLY A 17 3.20 20.31 -6.01
N ALA A 18 3.88 19.31 -6.58
CA ALA A 18 3.42 17.92 -6.55
C ALA A 18 3.50 17.37 -5.12
N GLU A 19 2.34 17.08 -4.52
CA GLU A 19 2.22 16.49 -3.20
C GLU A 19 1.91 14.99 -3.32
N VAL A 20 2.81 14.14 -2.81
CA VAL A 20 2.56 12.70 -2.69
C VAL A 20 2.35 12.36 -1.22
N LYS A 21 1.24 11.67 -0.92
CA LYS A 21 0.96 11.13 0.42
C LYS A 21 1.15 9.63 0.40
N ILE A 22 2.02 9.13 1.26
CA ILE A 22 2.31 7.70 1.39
C ILE A 22 1.88 7.23 2.77
N VAL A 23 1.11 6.14 2.80
CA VAL A 23 0.72 5.40 4.01
C VAL A 23 1.35 4.02 3.93
N TRP A 24 2.06 3.62 4.97
CA TRP A 24 2.60 2.26 5.09
C TRP A 24 1.62 1.38 5.87
N PHE A 25 1.22 0.26 5.27
CA PHE A 25 0.28 -0.70 5.85
C PHE A 25 0.98 -1.92 6.46
N GLY A 26 2.30 -2.03 6.37
CA GLY A 26 3.09 -3.17 6.87
C GLY A 26 3.73 -3.99 5.76
N HIS A 27 4.80 -4.72 6.09
CA HIS A 27 5.62 -5.46 5.11
C HIS A 27 6.01 -4.57 3.91
N ALA A 28 5.72 -4.99 2.69
CA ALA A 28 5.92 -4.25 1.45
C ALA A 28 4.68 -3.47 0.99
N THR A 29 3.60 -3.39 1.78
CA THR A 29 2.37 -2.72 1.37
C THR A 29 2.42 -1.22 1.66
N PHE A 30 2.38 -0.43 0.58
CA PHE A 30 2.25 1.01 0.62
C PHE A 30 1.01 1.45 -0.14
N PHE A 31 0.37 2.52 0.33
CA PHE A 31 -0.64 3.24 -0.42
C PHE A 31 -0.13 4.64 -0.70
N ALA A 32 -0.07 5.02 -1.98
CA ALA A 32 0.28 6.36 -2.40
C ALA A 32 -0.94 7.06 -2.98
N LYS A 33 -1.16 8.31 -2.58
CA LYS A 33 -2.04 9.25 -3.26
C LYS A 33 -1.19 10.33 -3.90
N LEU A 34 -1.26 10.38 -5.22
CA LEU A 34 -0.60 11.40 -6.04
C LEU A 34 -1.41 12.70 -6.04
N ASP A 35 -0.78 13.77 -6.48
CA ASP A 35 -1.34 15.12 -6.58
C ASP A 35 -2.57 15.20 -7.49
N ASN A 36 -2.54 14.47 -8.61
CA ASN A 36 -3.64 14.31 -9.56
C ASN A 36 -4.79 13.43 -9.02
N LYS A 37 -4.74 13.08 -7.73
CA LYS A 37 -5.68 12.20 -7.00
C LYS A 37 -5.62 10.72 -7.37
N THR A 38 -4.73 10.30 -8.29
CA THR A 38 -4.49 8.88 -8.58
C THR A 38 -3.99 8.19 -7.32
N THR A 39 -4.55 7.02 -7.06
CA THR A 39 -4.23 6.19 -5.91
C THR A 39 -3.60 4.88 -6.33
N ILE A 40 -2.48 4.53 -5.69
CA ILE A 40 -1.68 3.35 -6.01
C ILE A 40 -1.50 2.53 -4.75
N LEU A 41 -1.81 1.23 -4.82
CA LEU A 41 -1.52 0.25 -3.78
C LEU A 41 -0.40 -0.67 -4.27
N PHE A 42 0.66 -0.78 -3.48
CA PHE A 42 1.82 -1.62 -3.77
C PHE A 42 1.73 -2.90 -2.94
N ASP A 43 2.01 -4.05 -3.55
CA ASP A 43 2.18 -5.36 -2.90
C ASP A 43 1.16 -5.66 -1.78
N PRO A 44 -0.17 -5.64 -2.05
CA PRO A 44 -1.14 -6.05 -1.05
C PRO A 44 -0.90 -7.51 -0.64
N TYR A 45 -0.70 -7.73 0.66
CA TYR A 45 -0.44 -9.05 1.21
C TYR A 45 -1.73 -9.78 1.64
N ASP A 46 -1.68 -11.12 1.66
CA ASP A 46 -2.64 -11.93 2.42
C ASP A 46 -2.16 -12.05 3.87
N LYS A 47 -2.93 -11.56 4.86
CA LYS A 47 -2.52 -11.68 6.28
C LYS A 47 -2.33 -13.13 6.74
N ASN A 48 -2.96 -14.07 6.05
CA ASN A 48 -2.85 -15.49 6.32
C ASN A 48 -1.75 -16.17 5.48
N ALA A 49 -0.97 -15.42 4.69
CA ALA A 49 0.15 -15.91 3.89
C ALA A 49 1.18 -16.65 4.74
N CYS A 50 1.56 -16.03 5.86
CA CYS A 50 2.68 -16.41 6.70
C CYS A 50 2.22 -16.80 8.11
N GLY A 51 1.23 -17.70 8.22
CA GLY A 51 0.88 -18.33 9.50
C GLY A 51 0.65 -17.36 10.66
N SER A 52 -0.08 -16.25 10.43
CA SER A 52 -0.36 -15.16 11.39
C SER A 52 0.80 -14.22 11.76
N SER A 53 1.97 -14.34 11.13
CA SER A 53 3.10 -13.43 11.37
C SER A 53 2.81 -11.97 10.98
N PHE A 54 1.83 -11.72 10.10
CA PHE A 54 1.39 -10.36 9.79
C PHE A 54 0.31 -9.89 10.75
N THR A 55 0.66 -8.93 11.61
CA THR A 55 -0.23 -8.32 12.61
C THR A 55 -0.85 -7.00 12.13
N TYR A 56 -0.54 -6.57 10.90
CA TYR A 56 -1.02 -5.31 10.33
C TYR A 56 -2.42 -5.45 9.68
N SER A 57 -3.06 -4.32 9.42
CA SER A 57 -4.39 -4.25 8.80
C SER A 57 -4.37 -4.69 7.33
N ASP A 58 -5.20 -5.68 6.99
CA ASP A 58 -5.47 -6.09 5.61
C ASP A 58 -6.69 -5.37 4.99
N ASN A 59 -7.14 -4.29 5.63
CA ASN A 59 -8.21 -3.43 5.13
C ASN A 59 -7.60 -2.28 4.31
N PHE A 60 -7.36 -2.56 3.03
CA PHE A 60 -6.81 -1.58 2.09
C PHE A 60 -7.92 -0.71 1.48
N PRO A 61 -7.70 0.59 1.28
CA PRO A 61 -8.65 1.45 0.59
C PRO A 61 -8.81 1.03 -0.88
N LYS A 62 -9.94 1.38 -1.49
CA LYS A 62 -10.09 1.30 -2.94
C LYS A 62 -9.04 2.18 -3.60
N CYS A 63 -8.39 1.66 -4.64
CA CYS A 63 -7.37 2.38 -5.39
C CYS A 63 -7.59 2.23 -6.89
N ASP A 64 -6.95 3.10 -7.66
CA ASP A 64 -7.02 3.11 -9.13
C ASP A 64 -6.06 2.10 -9.74
N ILE A 65 -4.88 1.95 -9.12
CA ILE A 65 -3.80 1.09 -9.59
C ILE A 65 -3.34 0.18 -8.43
N VAL A 66 -3.14 -1.09 -8.73
CA VAL A 66 -2.46 -2.04 -7.83
C VAL A 66 -1.24 -2.56 -8.55
N LEU A 67 -0.07 -2.46 -7.91
CA LEU A 67 1.20 -2.95 -8.44
C LEU A 67 1.66 -4.14 -7.61
N ILE A 68 2.10 -5.20 -8.30
CA ILE A 68 2.63 -6.42 -7.71
C ILE A 68 4.09 -6.58 -8.16
N SER A 69 5.02 -6.58 -7.21
CA SER A 69 6.46 -6.67 -7.50
C SER A 69 6.87 -8.08 -7.94
N HIS A 70 6.31 -9.13 -7.33
CA HIS A 70 6.55 -10.53 -7.67
C HIS A 70 5.47 -11.46 -7.08
N ASN A 71 5.47 -12.72 -7.52
CA ASN A 71 4.42 -13.69 -7.21
C ASN A 71 4.70 -14.54 -5.95
N HIS A 72 5.07 -13.91 -4.84
CA HIS A 72 5.03 -14.54 -3.52
C HIS A 72 3.76 -14.13 -2.76
N ARG A 73 3.28 -15.00 -1.86
CA ARG A 73 1.97 -14.84 -1.20
C ARG A 73 1.90 -13.63 -0.26
N ASP A 74 3.05 -13.16 0.23
CA ASP A 74 3.23 -11.96 1.03
C ASP A 74 3.35 -10.67 0.20
N HIS A 75 3.42 -10.76 -1.13
CA HIS A 75 3.41 -9.62 -2.06
C HIS A 75 2.19 -9.64 -3.00
N SER A 76 1.56 -10.81 -3.17
CA SER A 76 0.47 -11.06 -4.11
C SER A 76 -0.73 -11.65 -3.39
N PHE A 77 -1.77 -10.84 -3.19
CA PHE A 77 -3.03 -11.29 -2.61
C PHE A 77 -3.92 -11.96 -3.67
N ARG A 78 -3.87 -13.30 -3.75
CA ARG A 78 -4.64 -14.10 -4.74
C ARG A 78 -6.13 -13.76 -4.81
N ASP A 79 -6.76 -13.51 -3.66
CA ASP A 79 -8.20 -13.27 -3.57
C ASP A 79 -8.55 -11.77 -3.65
N PHE A 80 -7.61 -10.92 -4.08
CA PHE A 80 -7.77 -9.46 -4.16
C PHE A 80 -9.02 -9.07 -4.97
N LYS A 81 -9.21 -9.64 -6.17
CA LYS A 81 -10.38 -9.37 -7.01
C LYS A 81 -11.68 -9.69 -6.29
N LYS A 82 -11.73 -10.81 -5.56
CA LYS A 82 -12.92 -11.26 -4.82
C LYS A 82 -13.22 -10.32 -3.65
N LYS A 83 -12.19 -9.85 -2.93
CA LYS A 83 -12.34 -8.95 -1.78
C LYS A 83 -12.69 -7.51 -2.19
N PHE A 84 -12.09 -7.00 -3.26
CA PHE A 84 -12.12 -5.58 -3.60
C PHE A 84 -12.90 -5.24 -4.88
N GLY A 85 -13.23 -6.22 -5.72
CA GLY A 85 -14.10 -6.03 -6.89
C GLY A 85 -13.40 -5.41 -8.12
N TYR A 86 -12.07 -5.29 -8.13
CA TYR A 86 -11.27 -4.84 -9.28
C TYR A 86 -9.96 -5.63 -9.36
N GLN A 87 -9.31 -5.65 -10.52
CA GLN A 87 -8.04 -6.37 -10.71
C GLN A 87 -6.84 -5.43 -10.76
N PRO A 88 -5.69 -5.87 -10.23
CA PRO A 88 -4.41 -5.20 -10.47
C PRO A 88 -4.12 -5.10 -11.96
N VAL A 89 -3.56 -3.95 -12.36
CA VAL A 89 -2.94 -3.79 -13.67
C VAL A 89 -1.48 -4.17 -13.48
N ILE A 90 -1.08 -5.29 -14.08
CA ILE A 90 0.29 -5.82 -14.01
C ILE A 90 1.07 -5.28 -15.22
#